data_AF-A0A1E5V3L9-F1
#
_entry.id   AF-A0A1E5V3L9-F1
#
_cell.length_a   1.000
_cell.length_b   1.000
_cell.length_c   1.000
_cell.angle_alpha   90.00
_cell.angle_beta   90.00
_cell.angle_gamma   90.00
#
_symmetry.space_group_name_H-M   'P 1'
#
loop_
_entity.id
_entity.type
_entity.pdbx_description
1 polymer ?
#
loop_
_entity_poly.entity_id
_entity_poly.type
_entity_poly.pdbx_seq_one_letter_code
_entity_poly.pdbx_strand_id
1 'polypeptide(L)'
;MTSAHSKLYSDDVSLVVIIVDTNPFFWASAALPFADFFANLVHFVNSILLLNHLNRVVVIAAGVSSCGYIFDSSDASPAGGVGVTATFDKASRKVEEFIAQDARATASNGSVASANAASLLSGALSLALCCILWVLQMVLNSM
;
A
#
# COMPACT_ATOMS: atom_id res chain seq x y z
N MET A 1 -20.07 35.08 15.12
CA MET A 1 -20.97 34.03 14.59
C MET A 1 -20.14 32.77 14.41
N THR A 2 -20.28 31.84 15.33
CA THR A 2 -19.55 30.56 15.40
C THR A 2 -20.20 29.57 14.44
N SER A 3 -19.60 29.35 13.27
CA SER A 3 -20.07 28.30 12.35
C SER A 3 -19.48 26.96 12.78
N ALA A 4 -20.34 26.12 13.34
CA ALA A 4 -20.06 24.75 13.69
C ALA A 4 -19.85 23.92 12.41
N HIS A 5 -18.59 23.75 12.00
CA HIS A 5 -18.21 22.87 10.88
C HIS A 5 -17.59 21.54 11.34
N SER A 6 -17.77 21.14 12.60
CA SER A 6 -17.11 19.96 13.18
C SER A 6 -17.99 18.71 13.31
N LYS A 7 -19.11 18.59 12.57
CA LYS A 7 -20.06 17.48 12.77
C LYS A 7 -20.60 16.78 11.51
N LEU A 8 -19.90 16.85 10.38
CA LEU A 8 -20.22 16.09 9.16
C LEU A 8 -19.15 15.08 8.72
N TYR A 9 -18.09 14.90 9.51
CA TYR A 9 -17.16 13.76 9.42
C TYR A 9 -17.67 12.64 10.33
N SER A 10 -18.82 12.07 10.02
CA SER A 10 -19.35 10.93 10.80
C SER A 10 -20.00 9.85 9.93
N ASP A 11 -19.85 9.96 8.61
CA ASP A 11 -20.10 8.86 7.67
C ASP A 11 -18.76 8.50 7.01
N ASP A 12 -17.78 8.22 7.89
CA ASP A 12 -16.36 8.35 7.61
C ASP A 12 -15.83 7.26 6.68
N VAL A 13 -15.50 7.64 5.44
CA VAL A 13 -14.58 6.89 4.57
C VAL A 13 -13.21 6.90 5.25
N SER A 14 -12.84 5.80 5.93
CA SER A 14 -11.51 5.65 6.49
C SER A 14 -10.54 5.21 5.38
N LEU A 15 -9.68 6.12 4.93
CA LEU A 15 -8.58 5.78 4.03
C LEU A 15 -7.37 5.33 4.85
N VAL A 16 -6.97 4.08 4.67
CA VAL A 16 -5.76 3.52 5.27
C VAL A 16 -4.71 3.33 4.17
N VAL A 17 -3.58 4.04 4.30
CA VAL A 17 -2.43 3.84 3.42
C VAL A 17 -1.37 3.04 4.17
N ILE A 18 -1.03 1.88 3.63
CA ILE A 18 -0.03 0.96 4.18
C ILE A 18 1.21 1.03 3.30
N ILE A 19 2.35 1.39 3.90
CA ILE A 19 3.63 1.36 3.21
C ILE A 19 4.38 0.10 3.66
N VAL A 20 4.71 -0.76 2.71
CA VAL A 20 5.46 -1.99 2.94
C VAL A 20 6.88 -1.81 2.42
N ASP A 21 7.85 -1.93 3.31
CA ASP A 21 9.24 -2.01 2.89
C ASP A 21 9.53 -3.40 2.30
N THR A 22 10.06 -3.42 1.07
CA THR A 22 10.38 -4.63 0.31
C THR A 22 11.90 -4.84 0.19
N ASN A 23 12.70 -4.18 1.03
CA ASN A 23 14.14 -4.26 1.00
C ASN A 23 14.66 -5.70 1.20
N PRO A 24 15.32 -6.31 0.19
CA PRO A 24 15.78 -7.68 0.28
C PRO A 24 16.88 -7.86 1.34
N PHE A 25 17.67 -6.82 1.66
CA PHE A 25 18.69 -6.90 2.69
C PHE A 25 18.09 -7.03 4.09
N PHE A 26 17.00 -6.32 4.36
CA PHE A 26 16.28 -6.43 5.62
C PHE A 26 15.62 -7.80 5.75
N TRP A 27 14.84 -8.21 4.73
CA TRP A 27 14.10 -9.48 4.74
C TRP A 27 15.00 -10.72 4.73
N ALA A 28 16.24 -10.62 4.22
CA ALA A 28 17.22 -11.71 4.31
C ALA A 28 17.68 -12.01 5.74
N SER A 29 17.61 -11.02 6.64
CA SER A 29 18.00 -11.15 8.05
C SER A 29 16.80 -11.20 9.01
N ALA A 30 15.59 -11.04 8.48
CA ALA A 30 14.37 -11.01 9.28
C ALA A 30 14.04 -12.41 9.83
N ALA A 31 13.55 -12.47 11.07
CA ALA A 31 13.12 -13.70 11.71
C ALA A 31 11.85 -14.30 11.06
N LEU A 32 11.11 -13.49 10.30
CA LEU A 32 9.85 -13.87 9.66
C LEU A 32 9.98 -13.74 8.14
N PRO A 33 9.70 -14.83 7.38
CA PRO A 33 9.71 -14.78 5.92
C PRO A 33 8.73 -13.73 5.39
N PHE A 34 9.12 -13.05 4.32
CA PHE A 34 8.27 -12.03 3.70
C PHE A 34 6.87 -12.55 3.30
N ALA A 35 6.79 -13.81 2.84
CA ALA A 35 5.52 -14.44 2.48
C ALA A 35 4.56 -14.53 3.69
N ASP A 36 5.06 -14.93 4.86
CA ASP A 36 4.27 -15.02 6.08
C ASP A 36 3.89 -13.64 6.60
N PHE A 37 4.77 -12.65 6.45
CA PHE A 37 4.46 -11.25 6.78
C PHE A 37 3.32 -10.75 5.92
N PHE A 38 3.40 -10.98 4.62
CA PHE A 38 2.42 -10.51 3.66
C PHE A 38 1.06 -11.20 3.85
N ALA A 39 1.04 -12.49 4.20
CA ALA A 39 -0.19 -13.19 4.58
C ALA A 39 -0.86 -12.53 5.82
N ASN A 40 -0.06 -12.20 6.85
CA ASN A 40 -0.56 -11.51 8.04
C ASN A 40 -1.04 -10.08 7.75
N LEU A 41 -0.32 -9.35 6.90
CA LEU A 41 -0.72 -8.03 6.43
C LEU A 41 -2.11 -8.05 5.83
N VAL A 42 -2.49 -9.18 5.22
CA VAL A 42 -3.74 -9.26 4.48
C VAL A 42 -4.90 -9.71 5.30
N HIS A 43 -4.66 -10.56 6.29
CA HIS A 43 -5.63 -10.70 7.38
C HIS A 43 -5.91 -9.35 8.03
N PHE A 44 -4.89 -8.50 8.20
CA PHE A 44 -5.06 -7.14 8.73
C PHE A 44 -5.87 -6.23 7.80
N VAL A 45 -5.51 -6.14 6.51
CA VAL A 45 -6.27 -5.36 5.51
C VAL A 45 -7.71 -5.84 5.41
N ASN A 46 -7.93 -7.14 5.34
CA ASN A 46 -9.26 -7.72 5.26
C ASN A 46 -10.08 -7.42 6.53
N SER A 47 -9.45 -7.42 7.71
CA SER A 47 -10.12 -7.02 8.96
C SER A 47 -10.55 -5.56 8.93
N ILE A 48 -9.72 -4.66 8.41
CA ILE A 48 -10.07 -3.23 8.25
C ILE A 48 -11.25 -3.06 7.28
N LEU A 49 -11.22 -3.76 6.14
CA LEU A 49 -12.31 -3.72 5.17
C LEU A 49 -13.61 -4.31 5.73
N LEU A 50 -13.53 -5.30 6.62
CA LEU A 50 -14.70 -5.90 7.27
C LEU A 50 -15.32 -4.99 8.34
N LEU A 51 -14.52 -4.13 8.98
CA LEU A 51 -15.02 -3.19 10.00
C LEU A 51 -15.97 -2.14 9.40
N ASN A 52 -15.70 -1.66 8.18
CA ASN A 52 -16.59 -0.74 7.47
C ASN A 52 -16.38 -0.88 5.95
N HIS A 53 -17.48 -1.04 5.21
CA HIS A 53 -17.50 -1.18 3.75
C HIS A 53 -17.11 0.11 3.01
N LEU A 54 -17.12 1.25 3.71
CA LEU A 54 -16.60 2.52 3.22
C LEU A 54 -15.08 2.66 3.44
N ASN A 55 -14.43 1.72 4.13
CA ASN A 55 -12.99 1.78 4.32
C ASN A 55 -12.26 1.52 3.01
N ARG A 56 -11.33 2.41 2.67
CA ARG A 56 -10.47 2.28 1.50
C ARG A 56 -9.07 1.94 1.98
N VAL A 57 -8.42 0.95 1.36
CA VAL A 57 -7.06 0.55 1.70
C VAL A 57 -6.18 0.62 0.45
N VAL A 58 -5.04 1.30 0.60
CA VAL A 58 -4.01 1.40 -0.45
C VAL A 58 -2.72 0.85 0.12
N VAL A 59 -2.07 -0.07 -0.60
CA VAL A 59 -0.77 -0.64 -0.23
C VAL A 59 0.29 -0.19 -1.23
N ILE A 60 1.35 0.42 -0.72
CA ILE A 60 2.48 0.94 -1.47
C ILE A 60 3.72 0.14 -1.09
N ALA A 61 4.46 -0.38 -2.07
CA ALA A 61 5.79 -0.94 -1.84
C ALA A 61 6.85 0.16 -1.90
N ALA A 62 7.71 0.17 -0.90
CA ALA A 62 8.99 0.86 -0.92
C ALA A 62 10.08 -0.17 -1.21
N GLY A 63 10.61 -0.15 -2.44
CA GLY A 63 11.79 -0.91 -2.82
C GLY A 63 13.07 -0.10 -2.62
N VAL A 64 14.19 -0.69 -3.00
CA VAL A 64 15.51 -0.06 -2.93
C VAL A 64 15.73 0.89 -4.11
N SER A 65 15.25 0.50 -5.30
CA SER A 65 15.44 1.27 -6.54
C SER A 65 14.16 1.92 -7.06
N SER A 66 13.00 1.45 -6.61
CA SER A 66 11.69 1.96 -7.02
C SER A 66 10.67 1.94 -5.88
N CYS A 67 9.60 2.72 -6.01
CA CYS A 67 8.41 2.63 -5.16
C CYS A 67 7.16 2.57 -6.05
N GLY A 68 6.13 1.83 -5.62
CA GLY A 68 4.98 1.56 -6.49
C GLY A 68 3.73 1.09 -5.76
N TYR A 69 2.57 1.31 -6.39
CA TYR A 69 1.27 0.87 -5.88
C TYR A 69 1.08 -0.62 -6.12
N ILE A 70 0.94 -1.39 -5.05
CA ILE A 70 0.67 -2.82 -5.10
C ILE A 70 -0.83 -3.04 -5.19
N PHE A 71 -1.57 -2.48 -4.24
CA PHE A 71 -2.99 -2.75 -4.04
C PHE A 71 -3.74 -1.45 -3.85
N ASP A 72 -4.88 -1.32 -4.53
CA ASP A 72 -5.87 -0.28 -4.28
C ASP A 72 -7.24 -0.96 -4.19
N SER A 73 -7.91 -0.80 -3.05
CA SER A 73 -9.25 -1.35 -2.85
C SER A 73 -10.31 -0.70 -3.74
N SER A 74 -10.04 0.44 -4.40
CA SER A 74 -10.96 1.01 -5.39
C SER A 74 -10.98 0.29 -6.74
N ASP A 75 -9.96 -0.51 -7.05
CA ASP A 75 -9.94 -1.38 -8.25
C ASP A 75 -10.71 -2.69 -8.00
N ALA A 76 -10.93 -3.03 -6.72
CA ALA A 76 -11.77 -4.15 -6.32
C ALA A 76 -13.24 -3.78 -6.57
N SER A 77 -13.76 -4.28 -7.70
CA SER A 77 -15.17 -4.14 -8.09
C SER A 77 -16.12 -4.41 -6.91
N PRO A 78 -17.20 -3.63 -6.71
CA PRO A 78 -18.09 -3.70 -5.55
C PRO A 78 -18.93 -5.00 -5.43
N ALA A 79 -18.59 -6.04 -6.20
CA ALA A 79 -19.24 -7.34 -6.13
C ALA A 79 -18.65 -8.17 -4.99
N GLY A 80 -19.41 -8.27 -3.90
CA GLY A 80 -19.00 -8.80 -2.60
C GLY A 80 -18.30 -10.16 -2.59
N GLY A 81 -17.45 -10.33 -1.58
CA GLY A 81 -17.01 -11.60 -1.00
C GLY A 81 -15.99 -12.42 -1.80
N VAL A 82 -16.21 -12.63 -3.10
CA VAL A 82 -15.41 -13.54 -3.94
C VAL A 82 -14.23 -12.81 -4.61
N GLY A 83 -14.31 -11.49 -4.75
CA GLY A 83 -13.27 -10.68 -5.38
C GLY A 83 -12.05 -10.38 -4.50
N VAL A 84 -12.16 -10.42 -3.16
CA VAL A 84 -11.07 -10.01 -2.26
C VAL A 84 -9.90 -11.00 -2.31
N THR A 85 -10.17 -12.31 -2.28
CA THR A 85 -9.14 -13.34 -2.40
C THR A 85 -8.44 -13.30 -3.75
N ALA A 86 -9.19 -13.13 -4.84
CA ALA A 86 -8.61 -13.01 -6.19
C ALA A 86 -7.80 -11.71 -6.37
N THR A 87 -8.28 -10.59 -5.83
CA THR A 87 -7.53 -9.32 -5.82
C THR A 87 -6.28 -9.46 -4.96
N PHE A 88 -6.33 -10.27 -3.91
CA PHE A 88 -5.20 -10.53 -3.06
C PHE A 88 -4.15 -11.44 -3.70
N ASP A 89 -4.57 -12.52 -4.39
CA ASP A 89 -3.67 -13.34 -5.19
C ASP A 89 -2.99 -12.50 -6.28
N LYS A 90 -3.74 -11.58 -6.89
CA LYS A 90 -3.19 -10.59 -7.84
C LYS A 90 -2.22 -9.64 -7.16
N ALA A 91 -2.52 -9.16 -5.96
CA ALA A 91 -1.63 -8.31 -5.17
C ALA A 91 -0.34 -9.04 -4.80
N SER A 92 -0.43 -10.29 -4.34
CA SER A 92 0.72 -11.13 -3.99
C SER A 92 1.62 -11.35 -5.20
N ARG A 93 1.06 -11.72 -6.35
CA ARG A 93 1.81 -11.82 -7.62
C ARG A 93 2.45 -10.49 -8.02
N LYS A 94 1.73 -9.39 -7.86
CA LYS A 94 2.23 -8.05 -8.20
C LYS A 94 3.32 -7.58 -7.24
N VAL A 95 3.27 -7.95 -5.96
CA VAL A 95 4.38 -7.74 -5.00
C VAL A 95 5.59 -8.55 -5.40
N GLU A 96 5.41 -9.83 -5.71
CA GLU A 96 6.51 -10.71 -6.11
C GLU A 96 7.17 -10.22 -7.41
N GLU A 97 6.38 -9.82 -8.39
CA GLU A 97 6.85 -9.21 -9.63
C GLU A 97 7.57 -7.89 -9.36
N PHE A 98 7.03 -7.04 -8.47
CA PHE A 98 7.67 -5.78 -8.07
C PHE A 98 9.02 -6.02 -7.39
N ILE A 99 9.10 -6.99 -6.47
CA ILE A 99 10.35 -7.36 -5.79
C ILE A 99 11.37 -7.90 -6.81
N ALA A 100 10.94 -8.79 -7.72
CA ALA A 100 11.81 -9.34 -8.75
C ALA A 100 12.31 -8.25 -9.71
N GLN A 101 11.46 -7.27 -10.04
CA GLN A 101 11.81 -6.15 -10.89
C GLN A 101 12.73 -5.15 -10.19
N ASP A 102 12.49 -4.85 -8.91
CA ASP A 102 13.34 -3.97 -8.10
C ASP A 102 14.73 -4.59 -7.88
N ALA A 103 14.80 -5.91 -7.67
CA ALA A 103 16.06 -6.66 -7.60
C ALA A 103 16.83 -6.61 -8.93
N ARG A 104 16.14 -6.77 -10.07
CA ARG A 104 16.76 -6.66 -11.41
C ARG A 104 17.25 -5.24 -11.70
N ALA A 105 16.45 -4.23 -11.37
CA ALA A 105 16.82 -2.82 -11.57
C ALA A 105 18.00 -2.40 -10.68
N THR A 106 18.06 -2.94 -9.47
CA THR A 106 19.21 -2.76 -8.55
C THR A 106 20.46 -3.45 -9.10
N ALA A 107 20.34 -4.66 -9.65
CA ALA A 107 21.45 -5.40 -10.25
C ALA A 107 21.97 -4.76 -11.56
N SER A 108 21.08 -4.22 -12.40
CA SER A 108 21.45 -3.58 -13.67
C SER A 108 22.11 -2.21 -13.47
N ASN A 109 21.76 -1.49 -12.40
CA ASN A 109 22.31 -0.15 -12.14
C ASN A 109 23.72 -0.13 -11.54
N GLY A 110 24.35 -1.31 -11.37
CA GLY A 110 25.81 -1.53 -11.39
C GLY A 110 26.71 -0.73 -10.43
N SER A 111 26.19 0.18 -9.62
CA SER A 111 26.99 1.21 -8.92
C SER A 111 26.73 1.28 -7.41
N VAL A 112 25.77 0.53 -6.88
CA VAL A 112 25.55 0.44 -5.43
C VAL A 112 25.23 -0.99 -5.02
N ALA A 113 26.23 -1.86 -5.13
CA ALA A 113 26.45 -2.88 -4.09
C ALA A 113 26.86 -2.19 -2.76
N SER A 114 26.10 -1.17 -2.35
CA SER A 114 26.23 -0.59 -1.03
C SER A 114 25.40 -1.50 -0.14
N ALA A 115 26.07 -2.19 0.77
CA ALA A 115 25.47 -3.06 1.77
C ALA A 115 24.40 -2.36 2.66
N ASN A 116 24.12 -1.07 2.43
CA ASN A 116 23.16 -0.22 3.10
C ASN A 116 22.24 0.51 2.11
N ALA A 117 21.83 -0.12 1.01
CA ALA A 117 20.89 0.50 0.08
C ALA A 117 19.56 0.75 0.80
N ALA A 118 19.33 2.01 1.17
CA ALA A 118 18.16 2.44 1.93
C ALA A 118 16.94 2.38 1.01
N SER A 119 15.85 1.85 1.54
CA SER A 119 14.56 1.81 0.84
C SER A 119 14.10 3.23 0.53
N LEU A 120 13.44 3.43 -0.60
CA LEU A 120 12.91 4.72 -1.05
C LEU A 120 11.65 5.13 -0.26
N LEU A 121 11.75 5.13 1.07
CA LEU A 121 10.67 5.46 1.98
C LEU A 121 10.15 6.88 1.76
N SER A 122 11.04 7.84 1.49
CA SER A 122 10.67 9.22 1.16
C SER A 122 9.80 9.31 -0.10
N GLY A 123 10.10 8.48 -1.12
CA GLY A 123 9.29 8.38 -2.33
C GLY A 123 7.93 7.75 -2.06
N ALA A 124 7.90 6.66 -1.30
CA ALA A 124 6.66 5.99 -0.91
C ALA A 124 5.74 6.89 -0.05
N LEU A 125 6.30 7.67 0.87
CA LEU A 125 5.56 8.65 1.67
C LEU A 125 5.01 9.79 0.83
N SER A 126 5.77 10.26 -0.15
CA SER A 126 5.31 11.30 -1.08
C SER A 126 4.14 10.79 -1.94
N LEU A 127 4.21 9.54 -2.41
CA LEU A 127 3.10 8.87 -3.09
C LEU A 127 1.89 8.71 -2.17
N ALA A 128 2.10 8.26 -0.92
CA ALA A 128 1.04 8.13 0.07
C ALA A 128 0.30 9.45 0.31
N LEU A 129 1.05 10.52 0.56
CA LEU A 129 0.50 11.87 0.75
C LEU A 129 -0.23 12.36 -0.51
N CYS A 130 0.34 12.12 -1.70
CA CYS A 130 -0.31 12.46 -2.96
C CYS A 130 -1.65 11.70 -3.14
N CYS A 131 -1.68 10.41 -2.82
CA CYS A 131 -2.91 9.61 -2.84
C CYS A 131 -3.97 10.15 -1.89
N ILE A 132 -3.58 10.47 -0.65
CA ILE A 132 -4.51 11.03 0.34
C ILE A 132 -5.09 12.36 -0.16
N LEU A 133 -4.25 13.24 -0.70
CA LEU A 133 -4.68 14.52 -1.28
C LEU A 133 -5.65 14.32 -2.45
N TRP A 134 -5.37 13.35 -3.33
CA TRP A 134 -6.22 13.08 -4.49
C TRP A 134 -7.59 12.53 -4.09
N VAL A 135 -7.64 11.61 -3.12
CA VAL A 135 -8.91 11.10 -2.58
C VAL A 135 -9.70 12.21 -1.89
N LEU A 136 -9.02 13.06 -1.11
CA LEU A 136 -9.66 14.20 -0.45
C LEU A 136 -10.24 15.19 -1.47
N GLN A 137 -9.50 15.46 -2.56
CA GLN A 137 -9.95 16.33 -3.64
C GLN A 137 -11.18 15.76 -4.37
N MET A 138 -11.23 14.44 -4.60
CA MET A 138 -12.41 13.80 -5.20
C MET A 138 -13.65 13.94 -4.32
N VAL A 139 -13.51 13.74 -3.00
CA VAL A 139 -14.61 13.89 -2.05
C VAL A 139 -15.08 15.35 -2.03
N LEU A 140 -14.15 16.32 -2.02
CA LEU A 140 -14.49 17.74 -2.02
C LEU A 140 -15.22 18.18 -3.29
N ASN A 141 -14.86 17.62 -4.45
CA ASN A 141 -15.44 17.95 -5.74
C ASN A 141 -16.75 17.20 -6.05
N SER A 142 -17.15 16.28 -5.16
CA SER A 142 -18.41 15.53 -5.23
C SER A 142 -19.52 16.13 -4.33
N MET A 143 -19.22 17.20 -3.58
CA MET A 143 -20.16 18.01 -2.78
C MET A 143 -20.53 19.30 -3.53
#